data_AF-A0A9D9L8Z3-F1
#
_entry.id   AF-A0A9D9L8Z3-F1
#
_cell.length_a   1.000
_cell.length_b   1.000
_cell.length_c   1.000
_cell.angle_alpha   90.00
_cell.angle_beta   90.00
_cell.angle_gamma   90.00
#
_symmetry.space_group_name_H-M   'P 1'
#
loop_
_entity.id
_entity.type
_entity.pdbx_description
1 polymer ?
#
loop_
_entity_poly.entity_id
_entity_poly.type
_entity_poly.pdbx_seq_one_letter_code
_entity_poly.pdbx_strand_id
1 'polypeptide(L)'
;MKTFRILFVTSLISLLASGADKVAYLNMDKAFNGYYRTLQENYLFEQQMLAYREKLQVLQEEFQSALKEAENARAAAEDELASEADREESKRRFQVFAERVQAKEREIMRSRQTELTK
;
A
#
# COMPACT_ATOMS: atom_id res chain seq x y z
N MET A 1 -39.96 -58.25 25.96
CA MET A 1 -39.61 -56.95 26.62
C MET A 1 -38.21 -56.40 26.31
N LYS A 2 -37.28 -57.15 25.68
CA LYS A 2 -35.92 -56.63 25.35
C LYS A 2 -35.89 -55.77 24.07
N THR A 3 -36.70 -56.10 23.06
CA THR A 3 -36.79 -55.36 21.79
C THR A 3 -37.42 -53.98 21.92
N PHE A 4 -38.41 -53.82 22.81
CA PHE A 4 -39.07 -52.54 23.07
C PHE A 4 -38.13 -51.51 23.73
N ARG A 5 -37.22 -51.97 24.61
CA ARG A 5 -36.19 -51.10 25.21
C ARG A 5 -35.17 -50.61 24.19
N ILE A 6 -34.78 -51.45 23.23
CA ILE A 6 -33.83 -51.08 22.18
C ILE A 6 -34.45 -50.05 21.24
N LEU A 7 -35.70 -50.25 20.82
CA LEU A 7 -36.44 -49.29 19.98
C LEU A 7 -36.61 -47.91 20.67
N PHE A 8 -36.87 -47.91 21.97
CA PHE A 8 -37.01 -46.66 22.73
C PHE A 8 -35.69 -45.89 22.83
N VAL A 9 -34.58 -46.60 23.06
CA VAL A 9 -33.24 -45.99 23.12
C VAL A 9 -32.80 -45.46 21.75
N THR A 10 -33.05 -46.20 20.66
CA THR A 10 -32.74 -45.72 19.31
C THR A 10 -33.60 -44.52 18.92
N SER A 11 -34.87 -44.48 19.30
CA SER A 11 -35.74 -43.32 19.02
C SER A 11 -35.31 -42.06 19.78
N LEU A 12 -34.78 -42.22 21.00
CA LEU A 12 -34.32 -41.09 21.81
C LEU A 12 -33.01 -40.49 21.26
N ILE A 13 -32.12 -41.33 20.73
CA ILE A 13 -30.84 -40.90 20.11
C ILE A 13 -31.10 -40.18 18.78
N SER A 14 -32.06 -40.66 17.97
CA SER A 14 -32.46 -40.00 16.71
C SER A 14 -33.08 -38.62 16.94
N LEU A 15 -33.83 -38.44 18.03
CA LEU A 15 -34.40 -37.13 18.40
C LEU A 15 -33.32 -36.12 18.81
N LEU A 16 -32.29 -36.56 19.54
CA LEU A 16 -31.16 -35.72 19.92
C LEU A 16 -30.28 -35.33 18.72
N ALA A 17 -30.11 -36.24 17.75
CA ALA A 17 -29.39 -35.96 16.51
C ALA A 17 -30.10 -34.94 15.62
N SER A 18 -31.44 -34.92 15.62
CA SER A 18 -32.25 -34.01 14.79
C SER A 18 -32.18 -32.53 15.23
N GLY A 19 -31.67 -32.25 16.43
CA GLY A 19 -31.43 -30.89 16.94
C GLY A 19 -30.01 -30.36 16.69
N ALA A 20 -29.05 -31.25 16.39
CA ALA A 20 -27.65 -30.89 16.15
C ALA A 20 -27.45 -30.13 14.83
N ASP A 21 -28.27 -30.41 13.82
CA ASP A 21 -28.21 -29.77 12.49
C ASP A 21 -28.63 -28.29 12.49
N LYS A 22 -29.20 -27.78 13.60
CA LYS A 22 -29.67 -26.39 13.71
C LYS A 22 -28.95 -25.56 14.77
N VAL A 23 -27.94 -26.11 15.44
CA VAL A 23 -27.19 -25.41 16.50
C VAL A 23 -25.71 -25.33 16.09
N ALA A 24 -25.30 -24.17 15.59
CA ALA A 24 -23.91 -23.87 15.32
C ALA A 24 -23.20 -23.44 16.62
N TYR A 25 -22.21 -24.21 17.06
CA TYR A 25 -21.34 -23.81 18.18
C TYR A 25 -20.30 -22.80 17.68
N LEU A 26 -20.55 -21.52 17.95
CA LEU A 26 -19.63 -20.43 17.65
C LEU A 26 -18.69 -20.21 18.83
N ASN A 27 -17.38 -20.39 18.60
CA ASN A 27 -16.36 -19.98 19.56
C ASN A 27 -16.22 -18.46 19.49
N MET A 28 -16.91 -17.78 20.42
CA MET A 28 -16.97 -16.32 20.47
C MET A 28 -15.60 -15.69 20.73
N ASP A 29 -14.71 -16.33 21.48
CA ASP A 29 -13.34 -15.84 21.69
C ASP A 29 -12.53 -15.87 20.39
N LYS A 30 -12.67 -16.93 19.58
CA LYS A 30 -11.99 -17.03 18.28
C LYS A 30 -12.58 -16.03 17.27
N ALA A 31 -13.90 -15.84 17.28
CA ALA A 31 -14.56 -14.87 16.42
C ALA A 31 -14.17 -13.43 16.80
N PHE A 32 -14.14 -13.12 18.10
CA PHE A 32 -13.74 -11.82 18.64
C PHE A 32 -12.26 -11.53 18.37
N ASN A 33 -11.36 -12.44 18.73
CA ASN A 33 -9.93 -12.28 18.46
C ASN A 33 -9.65 -12.18 16.95
N GLY A 34 -10.36 -12.94 16.12
CA GLY A 34 -10.28 -12.82 14.66
C GLY A 34 -10.70 -11.44 14.17
N TYR A 35 -11.86 -10.95 14.61
CA TYR A 35 -12.38 -9.64 14.21
C TYR A 35 -11.45 -8.49 14.63
N TYR A 36 -11.00 -8.46 15.87
CA TYR A 36 -10.10 -7.41 16.35
C TYR A 36 -8.71 -7.48 15.71
N ARG A 37 -8.21 -8.69 15.44
CA ARG A 37 -6.98 -8.86 14.67
C ARG A 37 -7.13 -8.31 13.26
N THR A 38 -8.22 -8.62 12.57
CA THR A 38 -8.49 -8.07 11.23
C THR A 38 -8.67 -6.56 11.25
N LEU A 39 -9.34 -6.00 12.26
CA LEU A 39 -9.44 -4.54 12.42
C LEU A 39 -8.08 -3.89 12.70
N GLN A 40 -7.26 -4.50 13.55
CA GLN A 40 -5.93 -3.99 13.86
C GLN A 40 -4.99 -4.09 12.66
N GLU A 41 -5.03 -5.21 11.93
CA GLU A 41 -4.31 -5.40 10.67
C GLU A 41 -4.76 -4.37 9.61
N ASN A 42 -6.07 -4.11 9.49
CA ASN A 42 -6.59 -3.05 8.61
C ASN A 42 -6.12 -1.66 9.03
N TYR A 43 -6.15 -1.34 10.33
CA TYR A 43 -5.68 -0.05 10.84
C TYR A 43 -4.19 0.17 10.57
N LEU A 44 -3.36 -0.85 10.82
CA LEU A 44 -1.93 -0.80 10.51
C LEU A 44 -1.69 -0.68 9.00
N PHE A 45 -2.47 -1.37 8.17
CA PHE A 45 -2.42 -1.24 6.72
C PHE A 45 -2.79 0.18 6.25
N GLU A 46 -3.88 0.76 6.78
CA GLU A 46 -4.29 2.13 6.46
C GLU A 46 -3.21 3.16 6.86
N GLN A 47 -2.59 2.99 8.03
CA GLN A 47 -1.47 3.84 8.45
C GLN A 47 -0.27 3.72 7.51
N GLN A 48 0.11 2.50 7.10
CA GLN A 48 1.20 2.28 6.16
C GLN A 48 0.89 2.88 4.78
N MET A 49 -0.36 2.76 4.32
CA MET A 49 -0.82 3.35 3.06
C MET A 49 -0.80 4.87 3.09
N LEU A 50 -1.20 5.50 4.20
CA LEU A 50 -1.11 6.95 4.38
C LEU A 50 0.33 7.43 4.36
N ALA A 51 1.22 6.80 5.15
CA ALA A 51 2.64 7.14 5.17
C ALA A 51 3.31 6.96 3.80
N TYR A 52 2.96 5.91 3.07
CA TYR A 52 3.44 5.69 1.70
C TYR A 52 2.95 6.77 0.74
N ARG A 53 1.67 7.17 0.84
CA ARG A 53 1.09 8.24 0.01
C ARG A 53 1.77 9.58 0.27
N GLU A 54 1.98 9.94 1.53
CA GLU A 54 2.69 11.17 1.91
C GLU A 54 4.11 11.17 1.34
N LYS A 55 4.84 10.06 1.49
CA LYS A 55 6.19 9.92 0.93
C LYS A 55 6.22 10.05 -0.59
N LEU A 56 5.27 9.43 -1.29
CA LEU A 56 5.15 9.56 -2.75
C LEU A 56 4.82 10.98 -3.19
N GLN A 57 3.95 11.67 -2.45
CA GLN A 57 3.60 13.05 -2.75
C GLN A 57 4.83 13.96 -2.65
N VAL A 58 5.61 13.86 -1.57
CA VAL A 58 6.85 14.62 -1.42
C VAL A 58 7.84 14.33 -2.55
N LEU A 59 8.04 13.05 -2.89
CA LEU A 59 8.90 12.65 -4.02
C LEU A 59 8.43 13.24 -5.36
N GLN A 60 7.12 13.30 -5.58
CA GLN A 60 6.54 13.87 -6.78
C GLN A 60 6.69 15.40 -6.84
N GLU A 61 6.49 16.09 -5.72
CA GLU A 61 6.70 17.54 -5.59
C GLU A 61 8.17 17.90 -5.83
N GLU A 62 9.11 17.16 -5.25
CA GLU A 62 10.55 17.34 -5.46
C GLU A 62 10.95 17.11 -6.93
N PHE A 63 10.37 16.09 -7.57
CA PHE A 63 10.60 15.81 -8.99
C PHE A 63 10.08 16.93 -9.88
N GLN A 64 8.86 17.43 -9.63
CA GLN A 64 8.30 18.55 -10.39
C GLN A 64 9.11 19.84 -10.19
N SER A 65 9.59 20.10 -8.98
CA SER A 65 10.46 21.24 -8.70
C SER A 65 11.77 21.15 -9.50
N ALA A 66 12.44 19.99 -9.46
CA ALA A 66 13.68 19.76 -10.19
C ALA A 66 13.49 19.87 -11.72
N LEU A 67 12.36 19.39 -12.23
CA LEU A 67 12.01 19.49 -13.64
C LEU A 67 11.82 20.96 -14.07
N LYS A 68 11.10 21.74 -13.27
CA LYS A 68 10.92 23.17 -13.52
C LYS A 68 12.24 23.96 -13.45
N GLU A 69 13.11 23.63 -12.51
CA GLU A 69 14.46 24.21 -12.43
C GLU A 69 15.29 23.90 -13.68
N ALA A 70 15.23 22.66 -14.18
CA ALA A 70 15.89 22.26 -15.42
C ALA A 70 15.32 23.01 -16.63
N GLU A 71 13.99 23.11 -16.76
CA GLU A 71 13.34 23.85 -17.86
C GLU A 71 13.72 25.33 -17.86
N ASN A 72 13.76 25.98 -16.68
CA ASN A 72 14.19 27.37 -16.57
C ASN A 72 15.65 27.56 -16.96
N ALA A 73 16.54 26.67 -16.51
CA ALA A 73 17.96 26.72 -16.88
C ALA A 73 18.16 26.48 -18.39
N ARG A 74 17.34 25.61 -18.99
CA ARG A 74 17.33 25.39 -20.43
C ARG A 74 16.87 26.63 -21.20
N ALA A 75 15.77 27.25 -20.77
CA ALA A 75 15.27 28.48 -21.38
C ALA A 75 16.32 29.61 -21.30
N ALA A 76 17.01 29.74 -20.16
CA ALA A 76 18.11 30.70 -20.00
C ALA A 76 19.33 30.38 -20.88
N ALA A 77 19.61 29.10 -21.15
CA ALA A 77 20.67 28.69 -22.06
C ALA A 77 20.34 28.95 -23.54
N GLU A 78 19.05 28.86 -23.89
CA GLU A 78 18.53 29.10 -25.23
C GLU A 78 18.24 30.59 -25.50
N ASP A 79 18.30 31.45 -24.48
CA ASP A 79 18.09 32.90 -24.62
C ASP A 79 19.14 33.55 -25.54
N GLU A 80 18.70 34.04 -26.69
CA GLU A 80 19.54 34.68 -27.70
C GLU A 80 19.98 36.09 -27.30
N LEU A 81 19.32 36.72 -26.32
CA LEU A 81 19.67 38.04 -25.80
C LEU A 81 20.73 37.98 -24.69
N ALA A 82 20.97 36.80 -24.12
CA ALA A 82 21.95 36.57 -23.07
C ALA A 82 23.39 36.50 -23.61
N SER A 83 24.36 36.86 -22.77
CA SER A 83 25.78 36.75 -23.14
C SER A 83 26.19 35.28 -23.32
N GLU A 84 27.21 35.03 -24.14
CA GLU A 84 27.70 33.65 -24.38
C GLU A 84 28.20 32.98 -23.09
N ALA A 85 28.76 33.75 -22.16
CA ALA A 85 29.15 33.28 -20.84
C ALA A 85 27.94 32.85 -19.98
N ASP A 86 26.86 33.65 -19.99
CA ASP A 86 25.63 33.35 -19.23
C ASP A 86 24.89 32.14 -19.80
N ARG A 87 24.90 31.99 -21.13
CA ARG A 87 24.34 30.80 -21.80
C ARG A 87 25.11 29.54 -21.46
N GLU A 88 26.45 29.61 -21.45
CA GLU A 88 27.29 28.46 -21.12
C GLU A 88 27.19 28.08 -19.65
N GLU A 89 27.07 29.06 -18.75
CA GLU A 89 26.77 28.80 -17.35
C GLU A 89 25.39 28.15 -17.18
N SER A 90 24.37 28.64 -17.91
CA SER A 90 23.03 28.08 -17.88
C SER A 90 22.97 26.64 -18.43
N LYS A 91 23.76 26.30 -19.47
CA LYS A 91 23.91 24.92 -19.93
C LYS A 91 24.50 24.01 -18.86
N ARG A 92 25.52 24.47 -18.13
CA ARG A 92 26.11 23.70 -17.00
C ARG A 92 25.09 23.48 -15.89
N ARG A 93 24.33 24.53 -15.53
CA ARG A 93 23.24 24.42 -14.54
C ARG A 93 22.17 23.44 -15.01
N PHE A 94 21.78 23.49 -16.29
CA PHE A 94 20.85 22.54 -16.87
C PHE A 94 21.34 21.09 -16.76
N GLN A 95 22.60 20.80 -17.05
CA GLN A 95 23.17 19.46 -16.91
C GLN A 95 23.05 18.94 -15.47
N VAL A 96 23.40 19.78 -14.48
CA VAL A 96 23.27 19.43 -13.05
C VAL A 96 21.82 19.15 -12.68
N PHE A 97 20.87 19.97 -13.13
CA PHE A 97 19.45 19.74 -12.86
C PHE A 97 18.90 18.50 -13.56
N ALA A 98 19.33 18.23 -14.80
CA ALA A 98 18.95 17.02 -15.53
C ALA A 98 19.42 15.75 -14.82
N GLU A 99 20.65 15.74 -14.29
CA GLU A 99 21.17 14.64 -13.47
C GLU A 99 20.35 14.45 -12.19
N ARG A 100 19.95 15.55 -11.55
CA ARG A 100 19.10 15.53 -10.34
C ARG A 100 17.71 14.98 -10.63
N VAL A 101 17.11 15.35 -11.75
CA VAL A 101 15.81 14.80 -12.22
C VAL A 101 15.92 13.30 -12.43
N GLN A 102 16.96 12.84 -13.15
CA GLN A 102 17.18 11.40 -13.36
C GLN A 102 17.44 10.65 -12.05
N ALA A 103 18.15 11.25 -11.10
CA ALA A 103 18.37 10.66 -9.78
C ALA A 103 17.05 10.47 -9.02
N LYS A 104 16.17 11.48 -9.06
CA LYS A 104 14.84 11.41 -8.43
C LYS A 104 13.92 10.41 -9.10
N GLU A 105 13.94 10.30 -10.44
CA GLU A 105 13.21 9.26 -11.16
C GLU A 105 13.63 7.85 -10.71
N ARG A 106 14.94 7.60 -10.60
CA ARG A 106 15.47 6.32 -10.09
C ARG A 106 15.05 6.05 -8.65
N GLU A 107 15.00 7.07 -7.80
CA GLU A 107 14.54 6.95 -6.42
C GLU A 107 13.06 6.54 -6.34
N ILE A 108 12.21 7.15 -7.18
CA ILE A 108 10.79 6.79 -7.30
C ILE A 108 10.62 5.35 -7.81
N MET A 109 11.42 4.92 -8.79
CA MET A 109 11.34 3.54 -9.30
C MET A 109 11.79 2.52 -8.23
N ARG A 110 12.84 2.84 -7.47
CA ARG A 110 13.30 1.99 -6.35
C ARG A 110 12.30 1.93 -5.21
N SER A 111 11.65 3.05 -4.87
CA SER A 111 10.62 3.06 -3.83
C SER A 111 9.45 2.16 -4.21
N ARG A 112 9.00 2.22 -5.47
CA ARG A 112 7.95 1.31 -5.99
C ARG A 112 8.36 -0.16 -5.94
N GLN A 113 9.59 -0.51 -6.34
CA GLN A 113 10.07 -1.90 -6.29
C GLN A 113 10.21 -2.45 -4.87
N THR A 114 10.68 -1.61 -3.94
CA THR A 114 10.87 -2.00 -2.53
C THR A 114 9.54 -2.26 -1.83
N GLU A 115 8.50 -1.50 -2.17
CA GLU A 115 7.16 -1.68 -1.61
C GLU A 115 6.41 -2.87 -2.26
N LEU A 116 6.76 -3.27 -3.49
CA LEU A 116 6.19 -4.45 -4.15
C LEU A 116 6.81 -5.78 -3.68
N THR A 117 7.94 -5.74 -2.98
CA THR A 117 8.70 -6.92 -2.54
C THR A 117 8.65 -7.17 -1.03
N LYS A 118 8.01 -6.28 -0.26
CA LYS A 118 7.70 -6.46 1.16
C LYS A 118 6.31 -7.06 1.34
#